data_AF-A0A1V5M487-F1
#
_entry.id   AF-A0A1V5M487-F1
#
_cell.length_a   1.000
_cell.length_b   1.000
_cell.length_c   1.000
_cell.angle_alpha   90.00
_cell.angle_beta   90.00
_cell.angle_gamma   90.00
#
_symmetry.space_group_name_H-M   'P 1'
#
loop_
_entity.id
_entity.type
_entity.pdbx_description
1 polymer ?
#
loop_
_entity_poly.entity_id
_entity_poly.type
_entity_poly.pdbx_seq_one_letter_code
_entity_poly.pdbx_strand_id
1 'polypeptide(L)' 'MPPAGGNPGMVKLWQEQPRFFRKDVDIRTVSEHSARALLVRGLGNTPTVYLNGEALAGPFAPVRVDGATYLRIPIVK' A
#
# COMPACT_ATOMS: atom_id res chain seq x y z
N MET A 1 -14.47 -26.19 -8.51
CA MET A 1 -13.43 -26.26 -7.47
C MET A 1 -12.59 -24.99 -7.55
N PRO A 2 -12.40 -24.21 -6.47
CA PRO A 2 -11.50 -23.07 -6.55
C PRO A 2 -10.04 -23.54 -6.51
N PRO A 3 -9.14 -22.98 -7.33
CA PRO A 3 -7.72 -23.32 -7.32
C PRO A 3 -7.02 -22.67 -6.12
N ALA A 4 -6.05 -23.39 -5.55
CA ALA A 4 -5.23 -22.93 -4.43
C ALA A 4 -4.27 -21.80 -4.86
N GLY A 5 -4.19 -20.70 -4.09
CA GLY A 5 -3.14 -19.68 -4.27
C GLY A 5 -3.50 -18.20 -4.02
N GLY A 6 -4.75 -17.83 -3.78
CA GLY A 6 -5.11 -16.44 -3.46
C GLY A 6 -4.86 -16.07 -1.99
N ASN A 7 -4.42 -14.83 -1.70
CA ASN A 7 -4.34 -14.32 -0.32
C ASN A 7 -5.75 -14.41 0.33
N PRO A 8 -5.96 -15.25 1.37
CA PRO A 8 -7.29 -15.52 1.91
C PRO A 8 -8.01 -14.26 2.41
N GLY A 9 -7.24 -13.30 2.97
CA GLY A 9 -7.80 -12.04 3.46
C GLY A 9 -8.29 -11.13 2.34
N MET A 10 -7.64 -11.14 1.17
CA MET A 10 -8.07 -10.36 0.01
C MET A 10 -9.32 -10.94 -0.65
N VAL A 11 -9.42 -12.28 -0.71
CA VAL A 11 -10.61 -12.97 -1.22
C VAL A 11 -11.82 -12.66 -0.33
N LYS A 12 -11.64 -12.71 0.99
CA LYS A 12 -12.68 -12.36 1.96
C LYS A 12 -13.11 -10.90 1.83
N LEU A 13 -12.16 -9.97 1.73
CA LEU A 13 -12.46 -8.54 1.60
C LEU A 13 -13.20 -8.21 0.30
N TRP A 14 -12.92 -8.92 -0.81
CA TRP A 14 -13.66 -8.76 -2.06
C TRP A 14 -15.11 -9.21 -1.95
N GLN A 15 -15.36 -10.33 -1.25
CA GLN A 15 -16.71 -10.82 -1.00
C GLN A 15 -17.51 -9.87 -0.10
N GLU A 16 -16.88 -9.31 0.93
CA GLU A 16 -17.53 -8.42 1.90
C GLU A 16 -17.69 -6.98 1.38
N GLN A 17 -16.76 -6.48 0.55
CA GLN A 17 -16.71 -5.10 0.09
C GLN A 17 -16.38 -4.99 -1.41
N PRO A 18 -17.23 -5.51 -2.30
CA PRO A 18 -16.94 -5.57 -3.74
C PRO A 18 -16.73 -4.20 -4.38
N ARG A 19 -17.30 -3.13 -3.79
CA ARG A 19 -17.14 -1.74 -4.25
C ARG A 19 -15.69 -1.22 -4.24
N PHE A 20 -14.81 -1.81 -3.45
CA PHE A 20 -13.40 -1.41 -3.39
C PHE A 20 -12.54 -2.05 -4.48
N PHE A 21 -13.12 -2.93 -5.30
CA PHE A 21 -12.41 -3.68 -6.33
C PHE A 21 -13.00 -3.36 -7.70
N ARG A 22 -12.12 -3.11 -8.67
CA ARG A 22 -12.55 -2.94 -10.07
C ARG A 22 -12.96 -4.31 -10.63
N LYS A 23 -13.95 -4.30 -11.52
CA LYS A 23 -14.62 -5.51 -12.03
C LYS A 23 -13.68 -6.50 -12.75
N ASP A 24 -12.56 -6.01 -13.26
CA ASP A 24 -11.59 -6.79 -14.05
C ASP A 24 -10.23 -6.96 -13.36
N VAL A 25 -10.11 -6.58 -12.09
CA VAL A 25 -8.87 -6.74 -11.34
C VAL A 25 -8.79 -8.17 -10.81
N ASP A 26 -7.77 -8.92 -11.27
CA ASP A 26 -7.47 -10.22 -10.68
C ASP A 26 -6.85 -10.04 -9.28
N ILE A 27 -7.70 -10.20 -8.29
CA ILE A 27 -7.40 -10.03 -6.86
C ILE A 27 -6.36 -11.04 -6.38
N ARG A 28 -6.13 -12.11 -7.15
CA ARG A 28 -5.11 -13.14 -6.88
C ARG A 28 -3.70 -12.64 -7.23
N THR A 29 -3.57 -11.71 -8.18
CA THR A 29 -2.29 -11.08 -8.58
C THR A 29 -2.14 -9.65 -8.06
N VAL A 30 -3.20 -9.05 -7.47
CA VAL A 30 -3.17 -7.68 -6.92
C VAL A 30 -1.99 -7.46 -5.98
N SER A 31 -1.56 -8.45 -5.19
CA SER A 31 -0.44 -8.28 -4.27
C SER A 31 0.90 -8.03 -4.98
N GLU A 32 1.06 -8.49 -6.22
CA GLU A 32 2.26 -8.25 -7.04
C GLU A 32 2.29 -6.84 -7.60
N HIS A 33 1.11 -6.29 -7.94
CA HIS A 33 0.95 -4.96 -8.50
C HIS A 33 0.60 -3.86 -7.47
N SER A 34 0.45 -4.22 -6.20
CA SER A 34 0.10 -3.27 -5.15
C SER A 34 1.28 -2.38 -4.78
N ALA A 35 1.01 -1.09 -4.61
CA ALA A 35 1.99 -0.16 -4.05
C ALA A 35 2.39 -0.62 -2.64
N ARG A 36 3.70 -0.69 -2.38
CA ARG A 36 4.26 -1.09 -1.08
C ARG A 36 4.67 0.11 -0.21
N ALA A 37 4.68 1.31 -0.78
CA ALA A 37 5.07 2.53 -0.11
C ALA A 37 4.44 3.76 -0.78
N LEU A 38 4.25 4.82 0.00
CA LEU A 38 3.96 6.18 -0.47
C LEU A 38 5.28 6.95 -0.60
N LEU A 39 5.41 7.74 -1.66
CA LEU A 39 6.54 8.65 -1.86
C LEU A 39 6.09 10.08 -1.57
N VAL A 40 6.65 10.67 -0.52
CA VAL A 40 6.25 12.00 -0.04
C VAL A 40 7.44 12.96 -0.14
N ARG A 41 7.20 14.17 -0.65
CA ARG A 41 8.22 15.23 -0.76
C ARG A 41 7.60 16.60 -0.48
N GLY A 42 8.44 17.62 -0.34
CA GLY A 42 8.00 19.02 -0.20
C GLY A 42 7.70 19.46 1.24
N LEU A 43 8.12 18.67 2.22
CA LEU A 43 7.98 19.00 3.63
C LEU A 43 9.27 19.62 4.15
N GLY A 44 9.17 20.74 4.86
CA GLY A 44 10.33 21.40 5.48
C GLY A 44 10.88 20.66 6.71
N ASN A 45 10.07 19.79 7.33
CA ASN A 45 10.40 18.98 8.50
C ASN A 45 9.95 17.52 8.30
N THR A 46 10.42 16.60 9.15
CA THR A 46 9.94 15.20 9.16
C THR A 46 8.43 15.14 9.46
N PRO A 47 7.60 14.51 8.60
CA PRO A 47 6.17 14.41 8.83
C PRO A 47 5.82 13.48 9.98
N THR A 48 4.73 13.79 10.67
CA THR A 48 3.94 12.80 11.42
C THR A 48 3.00 12.10 10.44
N VAL A 49 2.97 10.78 10.44
CA VAL A 49 2.19 9.98 9.49
C VAL A 49 1.26 9.05 10.26
N TYR A 50 -0.01 9.06 9.86
CA TYR A 50 -1.01 8.09 10.31
C TYR A 50 -1.46 7.26 9.11
N LEU A 51 -1.35 5.94 9.20
CA LEU A 51 -1.83 5.01 8.18
C LEU A 51 -2.96 4.18 8.78
N ASN A 52 -4.15 4.24 8.19
CA ASN A 52 -5.34 3.53 8.70
C ASN A 52 -5.66 3.78 10.18
N GLY A 53 -5.36 5.00 10.69
CA GLY A 53 -5.57 5.38 12.08
C GLY A 53 -4.41 5.03 13.03
N GLU A 54 -3.39 4.32 12.56
CA GLU A 54 -2.20 4.00 13.35
C GLU A 54 -1.06 4.99 13.06
N ALA A 55 -0.40 5.48 14.11
CA ALA A 55 0.76 6.35 13.97
C ALA A 55 1.98 5.53 13.52
N LEU A 56 2.56 5.89 12.38
CA LEU A 56 3.81 5.28 11.92
C LEU A 56 5.01 5.98 12.58
N ALA A 57 5.83 5.20 13.28
CA ALA A 57 7.06 5.69 13.87
C ALA A 57 8.08 6.03 12.77
N GLY A 58 8.58 7.27 12.78
CA GLY A 58 9.74 7.69 12.00
C GLY A 58 11.06 7.23 12.63
N PRO A 59 12.20 7.47 11.96
CA PRO A 59 12.38 8.27 10.75
C PRO A 59 12.09 7.49 9.45
N PHE A 60 11.50 8.17 8.46
CA PHE A 60 11.25 7.58 7.13
C PHE A 60 12.50 7.68 6.25
N ALA A 61 12.85 6.59 5.57
CA ALA A 61 14.03 6.54 4.72
C ALA A 61 13.86 7.41 3.46
N PRO A 62 14.84 8.26 3.10
CA PRO A 62 14.81 8.96 1.84
C PRO A 62 15.15 7.99 0.69
N VAL A 63 14.53 8.21 -0.47
CA VAL A 63 14.78 7.49 -1.73
C VAL A 63 14.85 8.48 -2.89
N ARG A 64 15.73 8.22 -3.86
CA ARG A 64 15.81 9.01 -5.10
C ARG A 64 15.02 8.33 -6.21
N VAL A 65 14.12 9.08 -6.83
CA VAL A 65 13.32 8.67 -8.00
C VAL A 65 13.31 9.83 -8.98
N ASP A 66 13.69 9.57 -10.23
CA ASP A 66 13.72 10.57 -11.32
C ASP A 66 14.42 11.89 -10.95
N GLY A 67 15.56 11.78 -10.27
CA GLY A 67 16.38 12.94 -9.86
C GLY A 67 15.85 13.72 -8.64
N ALA A 68 14.71 13.32 -8.06
CA ALA A 68 14.14 13.93 -6.87
C ALA A 68 14.24 13.02 -5.64
N THR A 69 14.40 13.61 -4.46
CA THR A 69 14.41 12.91 -3.17
C THR A 69 13.00 12.88 -2.58
N TYR A 70 12.55 11.71 -2.18
CA TYR A 70 11.28 11.45 -1.52
C TYR A 70 11.52 10.75 -0.18
N LEU A 71 10.66 10.97 0.81
CA LEU A 71 10.52 10.09 1.96
C LEU A 71 9.67 8.89 1.56
N ARG A 72 10.19 7.69 1.82
CA ARG A 72 9.49 6.43 1.58
C ARG A 72 8.74 6.02 2.84
N ILE A 73 7.41 6.18 2.80
CA ILE A 73 6.51 5.76 3.88
C ILE A 73 5.99 4.36 3.54
N PRO A 74 6.26 3.33 4.36
CA PRO A 74 5.80 1.98 4.08
C PRO A 74 4.27 1.88 4.20
N ILE A 75 3.65 1.17 3.26
CA ILE A 75 2.26 0.71 3.39
C ILE A 75 2.35 -0.70 4.00
N VAL A 76 2.70 -0.76 5.28
CA VAL A 76 2.73 -2.01 6.05
C VAL A 76 1.31 -2.34 6.52
N LYS A 77 1.00 -3.63 6.48
CA LYS A 77 -0.17 -4.23 7.12
C LYS A 77 0.21 -4.69 8.51
#